data_AF-A0A5J6SDB3-F1
#
_entry.id   AF-A0A5J6SDB3-F1
#
_cell.length_a   1.000
_cell.length_b   1.000
_cell.length_c   1.000
_cell.angle_alpha   90.00
_cell.angle_beta   90.00
_cell.angle_gamma   90.00
#
_symmetry.space_group_name_H-M   'P 1'
#
loop_
_entity.id
_entity.type
_entity.pdbx_description
1 polymer ?
#
loop_
_entity_poly.entity_id
_entity_poly.type
_entity_poly.pdbx_seq_one_letter_code
_entity_poly.pdbx_strand_id
1 'polypeptide(L)'
;DHLQHLLDSKHIAVYHKGRYFKVGLYQGGRLLNPCELQKQFQYILDDSSSPQPGEKYLAALTAGNRIPWAKARKSYFSTGKNRNSLDCVEKAAFFLTLDDTKPELFVDNQVKSLDEYAKSLLHGKCYDR
;
A
#
# COMPACT_ATOMS: atom_id res chain seq x y z
N ASP A 1 20.69 1.96 -4.21
CA ASP A 1 19.58 1.06 -3.86
C ASP A 1 20.05 -0.38 -3.83
N HIS A 2 19.24 -1.30 -3.31
CA HIS A 2 19.50 -2.73 -3.38
C HIS A 2 18.17 -3.47 -3.59
N LEU A 3 18.23 -4.66 -4.19
CA LEU A 3 17.08 -5.54 -4.39
C LEU A 3 17.13 -6.65 -3.32
N GLN A 4 16.00 -6.93 -2.68
CA GLN A 4 15.88 -7.98 -1.69
C GLN A 4 14.80 -8.97 -2.13
N HIS A 5 15.14 -10.26 -2.16
CA HIS A 5 14.19 -11.34 -2.42
C HIS A 5 13.90 -12.11 -1.14
N LEU A 6 12.62 -12.37 -0.89
CA LEU A 6 12.13 -13.12 0.26
C LEU A 6 11.19 -14.20 -0.27
N LEU A 7 11.38 -15.45 0.16
CA LEU A 7 10.66 -16.60 -0.38
C LEU A 7 9.38 -16.92 0.40
N ASP A 8 9.31 -16.56 1.69
CA ASP A 8 8.30 -17.07 2.62
C ASP A 8 7.51 -15.98 3.34
N SER A 9 7.06 -14.96 2.60
CA SER A 9 6.18 -13.96 3.21
C SER A 9 4.83 -14.57 3.61
N LYS A 10 4.38 -14.27 4.83
CA LYS A 10 3.12 -14.78 5.40
C LYS A 10 2.03 -13.73 5.48
N HIS A 11 2.27 -12.54 4.91
CA HIS A 11 1.35 -11.41 4.93
C HIS A 11 1.48 -10.54 3.69
N ILE A 12 0.48 -9.71 3.46
CA ILE A 12 0.54 -8.59 2.52
C ILE A 12 0.44 -7.27 3.28
N ALA A 13 0.96 -6.21 2.68
CA ALA A 13 0.73 -4.85 3.14
C ALA A 13 -0.42 -4.27 2.33
N VAL A 14 -1.43 -3.70 3.01
CA VAL A 14 -2.59 -3.09 2.37
C VAL A 14 -2.60 -1.60 2.68
N TYR A 15 -2.83 -0.77 1.67
CA TYR A 15 -3.07 0.65 1.82
C TYR A 15 -4.53 0.99 1.54
N HIS A 16 -5.15 1.74 2.43
CA HIS A 16 -6.48 2.32 2.20
C HIS A 16 -6.60 3.68 2.90
N LYS A 17 -7.08 4.70 2.18
CA LYS A 17 -7.37 6.06 2.71
C LYS A 17 -6.27 6.67 3.60
N GLY A 18 -5.00 6.50 3.21
CA GLY A 18 -3.87 7.09 3.94
C GLY A 18 -3.31 6.24 5.08
N ARG A 19 -3.77 4.98 5.21
CA ARG A 19 -3.40 4.08 6.31
C ARG A 19 -2.84 2.76 5.79
N TYR A 20 -1.97 2.16 6.59
CA TYR A 20 -1.30 0.90 6.26
C TYR A 20 -1.77 -0.22 7.18
N PHE A 21 -2.07 -1.37 6.60
CA PHE A 21 -2.55 -2.54 7.31
C PHE A 21 -1.69 -3.75 6.97
N LYS A 22 -1.50 -4.62 7.97
CA LYS A 22 -0.89 -5.92 7.78
C LYS A 22 -2.00 -6.96 7.70
N VAL A 23 -2.11 -7.64 6.56
CA VAL A 23 -3.09 -8.73 6.37
C VAL A 23 -2.35 -10.05 6.33
N GLY A 24 -2.60 -10.91 7.33
CA GLY A 24 -2.04 -12.26 7.36
C GLY A 24 -2.70 -13.16 6.33
N LEU A 25 -1.90 -14.01 5.68
CA LEU A 25 -2.39 -14.96 4.67
C LEU A 25 -2.64 -16.37 5.23
N TYR A 26 -2.22 -16.64 6.47
CA TYR A 26 -2.28 -17.97 7.08
C TYR A 26 -2.94 -17.94 8.45
N GLN A 27 -3.69 -18.99 8.77
CA GLN A 27 -4.24 -19.24 10.11
C GLN A 27 -4.16 -20.73 10.42
N GLY A 28 -3.56 -21.11 11.55
CA GLY A 28 -3.39 -22.51 11.93
C GLY A 28 -2.56 -23.33 10.94
N GLY A 29 -1.58 -22.70 10.26
CA GLY A 29 -0.71 -23.37 9.29
C GLY A 29 -1.30 -23.54 7.88
N ARG A 30 -2.58 -23.24 7.66
CA ARG A 30 -3.20 -23.24 6.32
C ARG A 30 -3.31 -21.85 5.74
N LEU A 31 -3.34 -21.76 4.41
CA LEU A 31 -3.69 -20.55 3.70
C LEU A 31 -5.17 -20.21 3.95
N LEU A 32 -5.45 -18.91 4.06
CA LEU A 32 -6.81 -18.40 4.14
C LEU A 32 -7.54 -18.58 2.82
N ASN A 33 -8.82 -18.90 2.89
CA ASN A 33 -9.68 -18.98 1.72
C ASN A 33 -10.16 -17.57 1.29
N PRO A 34 -10.74 -17.43 0.08
CA PRO A 34 -11.21 -16.15 -0.43
C PRO A 34 -12.21 -15.44 0.51
N CYS A 35 -13.12 -16.17 1.15
CA CYS A 35 -14.11 -15.56 2.06
C CYS A 35 -13.45 -15.00 3.33
N GLU A 36 -12.41 -15.65 3.85
CA GLU A 36 -11.64 -15.17 5.01
C GLU A 36 -10.83 -13.92 4.67
N LEU A 37 -10.20 -13.89 3.50
CA LEU A 37 -9.52 -12.70 2.99
C LEU A 37 -10.51 -11.56 2.75
N GLN A 38 -11.66 -11.86 2.14
CA GLN A 38 -12.73 -10.87 1.91
C GLN A 38 -13.18 -10.24 3.23
N LYS A 39 -13.36 -11.02 4.30
CA LYS A 39 -13.71 -10.46 5.63
C LYS A 39 -12.64 -9.50 6.15
N GLN A 40 -11.36 -9.82 5.97
CA GLN A 40 -10.27 -8.92 6.37
C GLN A 40 -10.25 -7.64 5.54
N PHE A 41 -10.47 -7.73 4.23
CA PHE A 41 -10.54 -6.53 3.38
C PHE A 41 -11.78 -5.69 3.66
N GLN A 42 -12.92 -6.33 3.93
CA GLN A 42 -14.14 -5.63 4.33
C GLN A 42 -13.92 -4.86 5.63
N TYR A 43 -13.23 -5.45 6.62
CA TYR A 43 -12.85 -4.74 7.84
C TYR A 43 -12.02 -3.49 7.56
N ILE A 44 -11.09 -3.53 6.61
CA ILE A 44 -10.28 -2.37 6.19
C ILE A 44 -11.15 -1.30 5.49
N LEU A 45 -12.08 -1.73 4.63
CA LEU A 45 -12.98 -0.83 3.91
C LEU A 45 -13.99 -0.13 4.84
N ASP A 46 -14.42 -0.83 5.89
CA ASP A 46 -15.37 -0.34 6.89
C ASP A 46 -14.70 0.52 7.98
N ASP A 47 -13.37 0.46 8.10
CA ASP A 47 -12.61 1.26 9.07
C ASP A 47 -12.68 2.76 8.72
N SER A 48 -13.32 3.53 9.60
CA SER A 48 -13.53 4.97 9.47
C SER A 48 -12.51 5.82 10.23
N SER A 49 -11.53 5.21 10.88
CA SER A 49 -10.53 5.94 11.64
C SER A 49 -9.54 6.69 10.75
N SER A 50 -9.13 7.86 11.22
CA SER A 50 -8.24 8.76 10.47
C SER A 50 -6.79 8.27 10.52
N PRO A 51 -5.99 8.57 9.48
CA PRO A 51 -4.56 8.35 9.52
C PRO A 51 -3.90 9.17 10.63
N GLN A 52 -2.82 8.63 11.19
CA GLN A 52 -1.98 9.38 12.12
C GLN A 52 -1.38 10.63 11.44
N PRO A 53 -0.97 11.64 12.21
CA PRO A 53 -0.35 12.84 11.65
C PRO A 53 0.82 12.49 10.71
N GLY A 54 0.70 12.89 9.44
CA GLY A 54 1.68 12.64 8.39
C GLY A 54 1.60 11.26 7.72
N GLU A 55 0.89 10.27 8.29
CA GLU A 55 0.81 8.90 7.76
C GLU A 55 0.28 8.86 6.32
N LYS A 56 -0.75 9.67 6.05
CA LYS A 56 -1.42 9.78 4.73
C LYS A 56 -0.45 10.03 3.58
N TYR A 57 0.65 10.75 3.82
CA TYR A 57 1.57 11.16 2.77
C TYR A 57 2.92 10.42 2.80
N LEU A 58 3.07 9.39 3.67
CA LEU A 58 4.34 8.68 3.83
C LEU A 58 4.82 8.03 2.53
N ALA A 59 3.91 7.47 1.73
CA ALA A 59 4.26 6.83 0.46
C ALA A 59 4.84 7.82 -0.56
N ALA A 60 4.57 9.13 -0.45
CA ALA A 60 5.18 10.12 -1.34
C ALA A 60 6.72 10.12 -1.28
N LEU A 61 7.30 9.66 -0.16
CA LEU A 61 8.74 9.52 0.00
C LEU A 61 9.34 8.49 -0.98
N THR A 62 8.57 7.48 -1.41
CA THR A 62 9.03 6.44 -2.34
C THR A 62 9.07 6.93 -3.79
N ALA A 63 8.24 7.94 -4.13
CA ALA A 63 8.22 8.59 -5.44
C ALA A 63 9.28 9.70 -5.60
N GLY A 64 9.94 10.10 -4.52
CA GLY A 64 10.95 11.16 -4.51
C GLY A 64 12.33 10.73 -5.04
N ASN A 65 13.23 11.71 -5.14
CA ASN A 65 14.62 11.46 -5.52
C ASN A 65 15.31 10.45 -4.59
N ARG A 66 16.12 9.55 -5.17
CA ARG A 66 16.71 8.40 -4.45
C ARG A 66 17.61 8.80 -3.28
N ILE A 67 18.39 9.88 -3.40
CA ILE A 67 19.30 10.35 -2.33
C ILE A 67 18.52 10.90 -1.13
N PRO A 68 17.59 11.87 -1.29
CA PRO A 68 16.71 12.31 -0.20
C PRO A 68 15.94 11.15 0.44
N TRP A 69 15.38 10.24 -0.37
CA TRP A 69 14.66 9.08 0.15
C TRP A 69 15.57 8.21 1.02
N ALA A 70 16.76 7.85 0.54
CA ALA A 70 17.70 7.03 1.32
C ALA A 70 18.09 7.69 2.66
N LYS A 71 18.30 9.01 2.67
CA LYS A 71 18.59 9.78 3.90
C LYS A 71 17.40 9.77 4.87
N ALA A 72 16.19 10.00 4.37
CA ALA A 72 14.97 9.97 5.19
C ALA A 72 14.70 8.57 5.75
N ARG A 73 14.81 7.53 4.90
CA ARG A 73 14.68 6.12 5.30
C ARG A 73 15.66 5.78 6.42
N LYS A 74 16.94 6.16 6.27
CA LYS A 74 17.96 5.94 7.32
C LYS A 74 17.64 6.70 8.61
N SER A 75 17.22 7.96 8.52
CA SER A 75 17.04 8.81 9.70
C SER A 75 15.77 8.47 10.49
N TYR A 76 14.68 8.13 9.81
CA TYR A 76 13.35 8.03 10.44
C TYR A 76 12.80 6.60 10.52
N PHE A 77 13.38 5.64 9.79
CA PHE A 77 12.88 4.26 9.71
C PHE A 77 13.90 3.20 10.14
N SER A 78 15.02 3.59 10.74
CA SER A 78 16.06 2.64 11.19
C SER A 78 15.85 2.10 12.61
N THR A 79 14.94 2.67 13.40
CA THR A 79 14.71 2.28 14.80
C THR A 79 13.24 2.32 15.21
N GLY A 80 12.89 1.61 16.28
CA GLY A 80 11.59 1.69 16.94
C GLY A 80 10.41 1.26 16.07
N LYS A 81 9.25 1.90 16.29
CA LYS A 81 7.98 1.56 15.61
C LYS A 81 8.09 1.70 14.09
N ASN A 82 8.75 2.76 13.60
CA ASN A 82 8.89 3.00 12.16
C ASN A 82 9.71 1.91 11.47
N ARG A 83 10.76 1.38 12.12
CA ARG A 83 11.51 0.24 11.59
C ARG A 83 10.63 -0.99 11.46
N ASN A 84 9.84 -1.29 12.49
CA ASN A 84 8.95 -2.46 12.47
C ASN A 84 7.85 -2.31 11.40
N SER A 85 7.30 -1.10 11.24
CA SER A 85 6.31 -0.81 10.18
C SER A 85 6.93 -0.93 8.80
N LEU A 86 8.13 -0.38 8.58
CA LEU A 86 8.83 -0.49 7.29
C LEU A 86 9.20 -1.95 6.98
N ASP A 87 9.68 -2.70 7.96
CA ASP A 87 9.98 -4.13 7.82
C ASP A 87 8.72 -4.93 7.45
N CYS A 88 7.56 -4.55 7.98
CA CYS A 88 6.29 -5.14 7.59
C CYS A 88 5.94 -4.86 6.12
N VAL A 89 6.21 -3.67 5.61
CA VAL A 89 5.96 -3.32 4.20
C VAL A 89 6.96 -4.03 3.29
N GLU A 90 8.26 -3.96 3.61
CA GLU A 90 9.33 -4.52 2.78
C GLU A 90 9.33 -6.05 2.74
N LYS A 91 8.83 -6.70 3.80
CA LYS A 91 8.69 -8.17 3.85
C LYS A 91 7.33 -8.70 3.41
N ALA A 92 6.41 -7.84 2.97
CA ALA A 92 5.13 -8.29 2.44
C ALA A 92 5.31 -9.09 1.14
N ALA A 93 4.42 -10.07 0.88
CA ALA A 93 4.45 -10.83 -0.37
C ALA A 93 4.23 -9.91 -1.59
N PHE A 94 3.32 -8.95 -1.42
CA PHE A 94 3.08 -7.84 -2.32
C PHE A 94 2.36 -6.71 -1.56
N PHE A 95 2.27 -5.55 -2.20
CA PHE A 95 1.54 -4.39 -1.71
C PHE A 95 0.20 -4.28 -2.43
N LEU A 96 -0.91 -4.14 -1.69
CA LEU A 96 -2.26 -4.01 -2.22
C LEU A 96 -2.81 -2.61 -1.90
N THR A 97 -3.19 -1.88 -2.94
CA THR A 97 -3.87 -0.59 -2.77
C THR A 97 -5.36 -0.74 -3.00
N LEU A 98 -6.17 -0.38 -1.99
CA LEU A 98 -7.61 -0.25 -2.10
C LEU A 98 -7.94 1.22 -2.35
N ASP A 99 -7.99 1.62 -3.63
CA ASP A 99 -8.26 3.01 -4.02
C ASP A 99 -9.67 3.44 -3.58
N ASP A 100 -9.77 4.66 -3.03
CA ASP A 100 -11.03 5.30 -2.63
C ASP A 100 -11.68 6.11 -3.77
N THR A 101 -10.96 6.27 -4.88
CA THR A 101 -11.39 6.99 -6.07
C THR A 101 -11.56 6.03 -7.23
N LYS A 102 -12.64 6.20 -7.98
CA LYS A 102 -12.84 5.52 -9.26
C LYS A 102 -12.42 6.46 -10.39
N PRO A 103 -11.60 6.00 -11.36
CA PRO A 103 -11.38 6.75 -12.58
C PRO A 103 -12.71 7.04 -13.27
N GLU A 104 -12.90 8.28 -13.73
CA GLU A 104 -14.13 8.65 -14.42
C GLU A 104 -14.23 7.90 -15.74
N LEU A 105 -15.37 7.23 -15.94
CA LEU A 105 -15.70 6.56 -17.19
C LEU A 105 -16.60 7.49 -18.01
N PHE A 106 -16.06 8.02 -19.09
CA PHE A 106 -16.79 8.83 -20.07
C PHE A 106 -17.38 7.89 -21.13
N VAL A 107 -18.69 7.60 -21.01
CA VAL A 107 -19.43 6.71 -21.93
C VAL A 107 -19.27 7.15 -23.39
N ASP A 108 -19.26 8.46 -23.64
CA ASP A 108 -19.15 9.05 -24.97
C ASP A 108 -17.69 9.22 -25.45
N ASN A 109 -16.70 8.93 -24.59
CA ASN A 109 -15.28 9.07 -24.93
C ASN A 109 -14.41 8.01 -24.24
N GLN A 110 -14.31 6.85 -24.90
CA GLN A 110 -13.53 5.72 -24.42
C GLN A 110 -12.03 6.03 -24.29
N VAL A 111 -11.47 6.81 -25.22
CA VAL A 111 -10.03 7.16 -25.19
C VAL A 111 -9.71 7.96 -23.94
N LYS A 112 -10.49 9.00 -23.64
CA LYS A 112 -10.32 9.81 -22.43
C LYS A 112 -10.45 8.97 -21.15
N SER A 113 -11.38 8.01 -21.14
CA SER A 113 -11.56 7.09 -20.01
C SER A 113 -10.32 6.23 -19.76
N LEU A 114 -9.71 5.71 -20.84
CA LEU A 114 -8.48 4.93 -20.77
C LEU A 114 -7.29 5.77 -20.34
N ASP A 115 -7.18 7.01 -20.79
CA ASP A 115 -6.11 7.93 -20.37
C ASP A 115 -6.15 8.21 -18.86
N GLU A 116 -7.33 8.50 -18.31
CA GLU A 116 -7.50 8.73 -16.86
C GLU A 116 -7.25 7.45 -16.04
N TYR A 117 -7.70 6.29 -16.56
CA TYR A 117 -7.40 5.00 -15.95
C TYR A 117 -5.89 4.72 -15.93
N ALA A 118 -5.20 4.95 -17.04
CA ALA A 118 -3.76 4.75 -17.16
C ALA A 118 -2.97 5.67 -16.22
N LYS A 119 -3.33 6.96 -16.11
CA LYS A 119 -2.73 7.90 -15.16
C LYS A 119 -2.89 7.41 -13.71
N SER A 120 -4.09 6.96 -13.35
CA SER A 120 -4.35 6.41 -12.02
C SER A 120 -3.45 5.21 -11.71
N LEU A 121 -3.29 4.28 -12.66
CA LEU A 121 -2.40 3.13 -12.48
C LEU A 121 -0.91 3.50 -12.45
N LEU A 122 -0.51 4.50 -13.21
CA LEU A 122 0.90 4.90 -13.34
C LEU A 122 1.44 5.55 -12.06
N HIS A 123 0.68 6.46 -11.45
CA HIS A 123 1.18 7.24 -10.31
C HIS A 123 0.14 7.52 -9.21
N GLY A 124 -1.15 7.23 -9.45
CA GLY A 124 -2.22 7.57 -8.50
C GLY A 124 -2.19 9.05 -8.12
N LYS A 125 -2.24 9.35 -6.82
CA LYS A 125 -2.09 10.71 -6.28
C LYS A 125 -0.64 11.01 -5.83
N CYS A 126 0.31 10.15 -6.20
CA CYS A 126 1.73 10.17 -5.80
C CYS A 126 1.97 9.96 -4.29
N TYR A 127 0.95 9.59 -3.51
CA TYR A 127 1.07 9.30 -2.08
C TYR A 127 0.22 8.08 -1.64
N ASP A 128 -0.37 7.36 -2.58
CA ASP A 128 -1.27 6.22 -2.38
C ASP A 128 -0.82 4.97 -3.14
N ARG A 129 0.50 4.82 -3.33
CA ARG A 129 1.14 3.73 -4.07
C ARG A 129 2.29 3.13 -3.26
#